data_AF-A0A7J7GUN1-F1
#
_entry.id   AF-A0A7J7GUN1-F1
#
_cell.length_a   1.000
_cell.length_b   1.000
_cell.length_c   1.000
_cell.angle_alpha   90.00
_cell.angle_beta   90.00
_cell.angle_gamma   90.00
#
_symmetry.space_group_name_H-M   'P 1'
#
loop_
_entity.id
_entity.type
_entity.pdbx_description
1 polymer ?
#
loop_
_entity_poly.entity_id
_entity_poly.type
_entity_poly.pdbx_seq_one_letter_code
_entity_poly.pdbx_strand_id
1 'polypeptide(L)'
;MWQRDSMLLQLPHFTKDLAKKCQENPGKSIETLFDLMEMEDDERGELLQTSDFHLMAQFCNRFPNIDLTCDVVDGGNVRAGKDVSL
;
A
#
# COMPACT_ATOMS: atom_id res chain seq x y z
N MET A 1 15.45 4.00 -0.66
CA MET A 1 14.17 4.11 0.06
C MET A 1 14.46 4.33 1.53
N TRP A 2 14.21 5.54 1.99
CA TRP A 2 14.23 5.94 3.38
C TRP A 2 12.80 6.04 3.91
N GLN A 3 12.63 6.11 5.23
CA GLN A 3 11.32 6.10 5.88
C GLN A 3 10.37 7.25 5.44
N ARG A 4 10.91 8.29 4.80
CA ARG A 4 10.16 9.45 4.29
C ARG A 4 9.99 9.45 2.77
N ASP A 5 10.58 8.49 2.06
CA ASP A 5 10.39 8.37 0.63
C ASP A 5 8.97 7.84 0.34
N SER A 6 8.37 8.27 -0.77
CA SER A 6 7.04 7.80 -1.19
C SER A 6 7.00 6.27 -1.33
N MET A 7 5.97 5.63 -0.78
CA MET A 7 5.79 4.18 -0.89
C MET A 7 5.69 3.70 -2.34
N LEU A 8 5.23 4.56 -3.25
CA LEU A 8 5.12 4.25 -4.67
C LEU A 8 6.47 4.01 -5.35
N LEU A 9 7.58 4.48 -4.78
CA LEU A 9 8.93 4.19 -5.28
C LEU A 9 9.36 2.72 -5.07
N GLN A 10 8.53 1.90 -4.43
CA GLN A 10 8.69 0.44 -4.41
C GLN A 10 8.26 -0.21 -5.73
N LEU A 11 7.46 0.49 -6.55
CA LEU A 11 7.01 -0.01 -7.84
C LEU A 11 8.15 -0.02 -8.85
N PRO A 12 8.23 -1.05 -9.71
CA PRO A 12 9.20 -1.08 -10.79
C PRO A 12 8.96 0.10 -11.75
N HIS A 13 10.05 0.70 -12.22
CA HIS A 13 10.02 1.86 -13.15
C HIS A 13 9.33 3.12 -12.62
N PHE A 14 9.12 3.21 -11.31
CA PHE A 14 8.48 4.37 -10.69
C PHE A 14 9.51 5.43 -10.29
N THR A 15 9.35 6.65 -10.79
CA THR A 15 10.27 7.76 -10.54
C THR A 15 9.75 8.69 -9.44
N LYS A 16 10.63 9.53 -8.89
CA LYS A 16 10.23 10.56 -7.92
C LYS A 16 9.25 11.57 -8.50
N ASP A 17 9.37 11.87 -9.79
CA ASP A 17 8.45 12.78 -10.48
C ASP A 17 7.06 12.17 -10.64
N LEU A 18 6.98 10.86 -10.95
CA LEU A 18 5.70 10.14 -10.97
C LEU A 18 5.07 10.07 -9.58
N ALA A 19 5.87 9.82 -8.54
CA ALA A 19 5.39 9.83 -7.15
C ALA A 19 4.85 11.20 -6.74
N LYS A 20 5.51 12.28 -7.15
CA LYS A 20 5.03 13.63 -6.90
C LYS A 20 3.72 13.93 -7.65
N LYS A 21 3.62 13.55 -8.93
CA LYS A 21 2.36 13.67 -9.71
C LYS A 21 1.21 12.90 -9.06
N CYS A 22 1.48 11.71 -8.52
CA CYS A 22 0.49 10.91 -7.80
C CYS A 22 0.01 11.60 -6.51
N GLN A 23 0.91 12.21 -5.74
CA GLN A 23 0.53 13.02 -4.58
C GLN A 23 -0.25 14.29 -4.94
N GLU A 24 0.10 14.92 -6.07
CA GLU A 24 -0.55 16.15 -6.54
C GLU A 24 -1.80 15.87 -7.40
N ASN A 25 -2.25 14.62 -7.47
CA ASN A 25 -3.38 14.21 -8.30
C ASN A 25 -4.68 14.94 -7.88
N PRO A 26 -5.37 15.63 -8.81
CA PRO A 26 -6.58 16.36 -8.49
C PRO A 26 -7.71 15.42 -8.06
N GLY A 27 -8.33 15.70 -6.90
CA GLY A 27 -9.42 14.91 -6.34
C GLY A 27 -8.97 14.01 -5.19
N LYS A 28 -7.97 13.15 -5.41
CA LYS A 28 -7.42 12.25 -4.38
C LYS A 28 -5.90 12.15 -4.51
N SER A 29 -5.18 12.49 -3.43
CA SER A 29 -3.74 12.24 -3.30
C SER A 29 -3.50 10.72 -3.27
N ILE A 30 -2.56 10.25 -4.08
CA ILE A 30 -2.19 8.85 -4.18
C ILE A 30 -0.86 8.65 -3.46
N GLU A 31 -0.90 8.02 -2.30
CA GLU A 31 0.26 7.85 -1.42
C GLU A 31 0.66 6.39 -1.26
N THR A 32 -0.31 5.48 -1.37
CA THR A 32 -0.14 4.05 -1.16
C THR A 32 -0.40 3.24 -2.42
N LEU A 33 0.04 1.98 -2.42
CA LEU A 33 -0.29 1.02 -3.49
C LEU A 33 -1.79 0.76 -3.58
N PHE A 34 -2.50 0.80 -2.45
CA PHE A 34 -3.94 0.62 -2.40
C PHE A 34 -4.66 1.78 -3.10
N ASP A 35 -4.24 3.02 -2.86
CA ASP A 35 -4.80 4.19 -3.56
C ASP A 35 -4.63 4.08 -5.07
N LEU A 36 -3.49 3.56 -5.52
CA LEU A 36 -3.20 3.37 -6.94
C LEU A 36 -4.05 2.24 -7.56
N MET A 37 -4.35 1.18 -6.79
CA MET A 37 -5.20 0.07 -7.24
C MET A 37 -6.68 0.44 -7.29
N GLU A 38 -7.13 1.38 -6.46
CA GLU A 38 -8.51 1.88 -6.45
C GLU A 38 -8.82 2.81 -7.63
N MET A 39 -7.80 3.33 -8.33
CA MET A 39 -8.02 4.15 -9.52
C MET A 39 -8.61 3.35 -10.66
N GLU A 40 -9.49 3.99 -11.44
CA GLU A 40 -9.94 3.47 -12.73
C GLU A 40 -8.75 3.33 -13.70
N ASP A 41 -8.79 2.31 -14.56
CA ASP A 41 -7.69 2.00 -15.47
C ASP A 41 -7.36 3.17 -16.41
N ASP A 42 -8.37 3.92 -16.86
CA ASP A 42 -8.20 5.08 -17.75
C ASP A 42 -7.49 6.24 -17.03
N GLU A 43 -7.93 6.59 -15.81
CA GLU A 43 -7.30 7.65 -15.00
C GLU A 43 -5.85 7.29 -14.65
N ARG A 44 -5.61 6.03 -14.31
CA ARG A 44 -4.27 5.50 -14.04
C ARG A 44 -3.40 5.55 -15.30
N GLY A 45 -3.98 5.23 -16.46
CA GLY A 45 -3.44 5.37 -17.81
C GLY A 45 -2.88 6.77 -18.06
N GLU A 46 -3.74 7.76 -17.91
CA GLU A 46 -3.42 9.17 -18.14
C GLU A 46 -2.38 9.71 -17.16
N LEU A 47 -2.49 9.34 -15.88
CA LEU A 47 -1.60 9.82 -14.82
C LEU A 47 -0.16 9.30 -14.99
N LEU A 48 -0.01 8.00 -15.27
CA LEU A 48 1.28 7.34 -15.27
C LEU A 48 1.98 7.38 -16.63
N GLN A 49 1.23 7.55 -17.73
CA GLN A 49 1.74 7.61 -19.10
C GLN A 49 2.71 6.46 -19.44
N THR A 50 2.54 5.30 -18.81
CA THR A 50 3.44 4.15 -18.91
C THR A 50 2.87 3.08 -19.81
N SER A 51 3.73 2.41 -20.59
CA SER A 51 3.35 1.27 -21.44
C SER A 51 3.33 -0.07 -20.69
N ASP A 52 3.93 -0.15 -19.50
CA ASP A 52 4.19 -1.41 -18.80
C ASP A 52 3.21 -1.71 -17.65
N PHE A 53 1.92 -1.44 -17.86
CA PHE A 53 0.86 -1.71 -16.88
C PHE A 53 0.81 -3.17 -16.42
N HIS A 54 1.19 -4.12 -17.29
CA HIS A 54 1.20 -5.54 -16.96
C HIS A 54 2.20 -5.88 -15.84
N LEU A 55 3.40 -5.30 -15.86
CA LEU A 55 4.42 -5.54 -14.84
C LEU A 55 4.01 -4.94 -13.49
N MET A 56 3.37 -3.77 -13.51
CA MET A 56 2.81 -3.14 -12.32
C MET A 56 1.69 -3.99 -11.71
N ALA A 57 0.78 -4.49 -12.54
CA ALA A 57 -0.29 -5.38 -12.09
C ALA A 57 0.27 -6.68 -11.46
N GLN A 58 1.30 -7.28 -12.06
CA GLN A 58 1.97 -8.44 -11.47
C GLN A 58 2.63 -8.15 -10.12
N PHE A 59 3.14 -6.93 -9.91
CA PHE A 59 3.69 -6.52 -8.62
C PHE A 59 2.58 -6.34 -7.60
N CYS A 60 1.53 -5.60 -7.94
CA CYS A 60 0.37 -5.37 -7.06
C CYS A 60 -0.28 -6.70 -6.63
N ASN A 61 -0.45 -7.65 -7.55
CA ASN A 61 -1.00 -8.97 -7.26
C ASN A 61 -0.13 -9.81 -6.30
N ARG A 62 1.17 -9.50 -6.19
CA ARG A 62 2.09 -10.16 -5.27
C ARG A 62 2.36 -9.33 -4.02
N PHE A 63 1.80 -8.13 -3.93
CA PHE A 63 1.97 -7.29 -2.76
C PHE A 63 1.20 -7.89 -1.59
N PRO A 64 1.83 -8.06 -0.41
CA PRO A 64 1.16 -8.68 0.72
C PRO A 64 0.00 -7.81 1.19
N ASN A 65 -1.20 -8.40 1.20
CA ASN A 65 -2.38 -7.84 1.85
C ASN A 65 -2.83 -8.86 2.91
N ILE A 66 -2.50 -8.60 4.17
CA ILE A 66 -2.65 -9.55 5.27
C ILE A 66 -3.53 -8.91 6.34
N ASP A 67 -4.71 -9.49 6.55
CA ASP A 67 -5.56 -9.15 7.68
C ASP A 67 -5.09 -9.89 8.95
N LEU A 68 -4.77 -9.14 10.00
CA LEU A 68 -4.37 -9.68 11.30
C LEU A 68 -5.51 -9.47 12.30
N THR A 69 -6.03 -10.56 12.85
CA THR A 69 -6.95 -10.54 14.00
C THR A 69 -6.25 -11.23 15.17
N CYS A 70 -6.23 -10.60 16.34
CA CYS A 70 -5.61 -11.13 17.55
C CYS A 70 -6.64 -11.18 18.68
N ASP A 71 -6.68 -12.29 19.41
CA ASP A 71 -7.61 -12.50 20.51
C ASP A 71 -6.85 -13.00 21.74
N VAL A 72 -7.07 -12.35 22.89
CA VAL A 72 -6.43 -12.79 24.13
C VAL A 72 -7.10 -14.04 24.64
N VAL A 73 -6.34 -15.14 24.72
CA VAL A 73 -6.81 -16.40 25.28
C VAL A 73 -7.15 -16.18 26.76
N ASP A 74 -8.39 -16.48 27.15
CA ASP A 74 -8.93 -16.27 28.50
C ASP A 74 -8.83 -14.80 28.99
N GLY A 75 -9.08 -13.84 28.07
CA GLY A 75 -9.03 -12.40 28.37
C GLY A 75 -9.90 -11.93 29.56
N GLY A 76 -10.93 -12.71 29.93
CA GLY A 76 -11.78 -12.44 31.09
C GLY A 76 -11.16 -12.79 32.46
N ASN A 77 -10.04 -13.50 32.50
CA ASN A 77 -9.41 -13.99 33.73
C ASN A 77 -7.89 -13.70 33.75
N VAL A 78 -7.51 -12.53 33.21
CA VAL A 78 -6.15 -12.00 33.30
C VAL A 78 -5.86 -11.56 34.74
N ARG A 79 -4.70 -11.98 35.28
CA ARG A 79 -4.26 -11.64 36.65
C ARG A 79 -2.80 -11.21 36.66
N ALA A 80 -2.46 -10.28 37.54
CA ALA A 80 -1.07 -9.83 37.70
C ALA A 80 -0.14 -10.99 38.07
N GLY A 81 1.01 -11.08 37.40
CA GLY A 81 2.03 -12.10 37.65
C GLY A 81 1.76 -13.47 37.03
N LYS A 82 0.75 -13.61 36.17
CA LYS A 82 0.51 -14.83 35.39
C LYS A 82 0.78 -14.61 33.91
N ASP A 83 1.21 -15.68 33.23
CA ASP A 83 1.43 -15.68 31.79
C ASP A 83 0.10 -15.56 31.04
N VAL A 84 0.11 -14.78 29.97
CA VAL A 84 -1.02 -14.55 29.07
C VAL A 84 -0.52 -14.75 27.65
N SER A 85 -1.33 -15.43 26.82
CA SER A 85 -1.05 -15.66 25.40
C SER A 85 -2.00 -14.86 24.52
N LEU A 86 -1.47 -14.43 23.36
CA LEU A 86 -2.19 -13.75 22.27
C LEU A 86 -2.65 -14.74 21.21
#